data_AF-A0A971H695-F1
#
_entry.id   AF-A0A971H695-F1
#
_cell.length_a   1.000
_cell.length_b   1.000
_cell.length_c   1.000
_cell.angle_alpha   90.00
_cell.angle_beta   90.00
_cell.angle_gamma   90.00
#
_symmetry.space_group_name_H-M   'P 1'
#
loop_
_entity.id
_entity.type
_entity.pdbx_description
1 polymer ?
#
loop_
_entity_poly.entity_id
_entity_poly.type
_entity_poly.pdbx_seq_one_letter_code
_entity_poly.pdbx_strand_id
1 'polypeptide(L)'
;MTMPGQVKCFIDRLGNASFGSHKVVRSDGSETLSKQMKTVGTIAQGIHMFSGQEHTITDMINHALIMQSVPVTGDMWESYIGTGAWTCNQDARNAMDSLYEKQEFSVVAAVRSAKLLGRRCVEQADIILKGLLASRETLFKDPAYHWIYSRLDKKLSGAPER
;
A
#
# COMPACT_ATOMS: atom_id res chain seq x y z
N MET A 1 17.00 -2.34 11.16
CA MET A 1 16.72 -0.97 10.68
C MET A 1 15.24 -0.85 10.36
N THR A 2 14.65 0.34 10.38
CA THR A 2 13.21 0.54 10.06
C THR A 2 13.08 1.46 8.83
N MET A 3 11.84 1.85 8.48
CA MET A 3 11.61 2.77 7.37
C MET A 3 12.43 4.07 7.51
N PRO A 4 12.86 4.68 6.40
CA PRO A 4 13.53 5.98 6.43
C PRO A 4 12.68 7.05 7.15
N GLY A 5 13.32 7.97 7.86
CA GLY A 5 12.64 9.04 8.59
C GLY A 5 11.72 9.88 7.70
N GLN A 6 12.09 10.08 6.43
CA GLN A 6 11.28 10.77 5.44
C GLN A 6 9.93 10.06 5.20
N VAL A 7 9.95 8.72 5.08
CA VAL A 7 8.75 7.91 4.90
C VAL A 7 7.89 7.97 6.16
N LYS A 8 8.51 7.85 7.35
CA LYS A 8 7.79 7.93 8.63
C LYS A 8 7.09 9.27 8.80
N CYS A 9 7.79 10.38 8.56
CA CYS A 9 7.22 11.72 8.64
C CYS A 9 6.06 11.90 7.65
N PHE A 10 6.20 11.39 6.43
CA PHE A 10 5.15 11.45 5.42
C PHE A 10 3.88 10.74 5.88
N ILE A 11 3.97 9.47 6.30
CA ILE A 11 2.80 8.68 6.70
C ILE A 11 2.12 9.25 7.96
N ASP A 12 2.90 9.84 8.88
CA ASP A 12 2.35 10.50 10.08
C ASP A 12 1.54 11.75 9.71
N ARG A 13 2.08 12.58 8.80
CA ARG A 13 1.35 13.77 8.33
C ARG A 13 0.12 13.39 7.51
N LEU A 14 0.22 12.36 6.67
CA LEU A 14 -0.91 11.83 5.91
C LEU A 14 -2.02 11.32 6.83
N GLY A 15 -1.68 10.57 7.88
CA GLY A 15 -2.64 10.09 8.87
C GLY A 15 -3.38 11.23 9.55
N ASN A 16 -2.65 12.26 10.00
CA ASN A 16 -3.24 13.45 10.63
C ASN A 16 -4.16 14.23 9.67
N ALA A 17 -3.72 14.43 8.42
CA ALA A 17 -4.51 15.12 7.41
C ALA A 17 -5.80 14.36 7.06
N SER A 18 -5.71 13.04 6.93
CA SER A 18 -6.85 12.16 6.68
C SER A 18 -7.82 12.15 7.85
N PHE A 19 -7.32 12.07 9.09
CA PHE A 19 -8.17 12.13 10.27
C PHE A 19 -8.91 13.47 10.38
N GLY A 20 -8.21 14.59 10.19
CA GLY A 20 -8.83 15.92 10.22
C GLY A 20 -9.89 16.13 9.13
N SER A 21 -9.67 15.57 7.94
CA SER A 21 -10.53 15.83 6.76
C SER A 21 -11.66 14.80 6.58
N HIS A 22 -11.48 13.57 7.06
CA HIS A 22 -12.32 12.42 6.69
C HIS A 22 -12.77 11.57 7.89
N LYS A 23 -12.75 12.15 9.10
CA LYS A 23 -13.42 11.52 10.24
C LYS A 23 -14.92 11.46 9.99
N VAL A 24 -15.50 10.32 10.35
CA VAL A 24 -16.92 10.04 10.26
C VAL A 24 -17.42 9.80 11.68
N VAL A 25 -18.41 10.59 12.09
CA VAL A 25 -19.13 10.37 13.35
C VAL A 25 -20.33 9.50 13.05
N ARG A 26 -20.40 8.33 13.66
CA ARG A 26 -21.53 7.41 13.53
C ARG A 26 -22.70 7.84 14.40
N SER A 27 -23.87 7.25 14.12
CA SER A 27 -25.12 7.53 14.86
C SER A 27 -25.05 7.17 16.35
N ASP A 28 -24.16 6.25 16.74
CA ASP A 28 -23.90 5.86 18.12
C ASP A 28 -22.87 6.78 18.82
N GLY A 29 -22.41 7.84 18.14
CA GLY A 29 -21.39 8.75 18.65
C GLY A 29 -19.95 8.23 18.51
N SER A 30 -19.73 7.03 17.95
CA SER A 30 -18.39 6.52 17.70
C SER A 30 -17.73 7.25 16.53
N GLU A 31 -16.46 7.60 16.69
CA GLU A 31 -15.64 8.17 15.60
C GLU A 31 -14.94 7.04 14.84
N THR A 32 -14.97 7.12 13.52
CA THR A 32 -14.24 6.21 12.63
C THR A 32 -13.60 6.97 11.48
N LEU A 33 -12.62 6.35 10.83
CA LEU A 33 -12.08 6.88 9.57
C LEU A 33 -12.92 6.40 8.39
N SER A 34 -13.06 7.26 7.39
CA SER A 34 -13.65 6.87 6.11
C SER A 34 -12.89 5.68 5.49
N LYS A 35 -13.62 4.71 4.94
CA LYS A 35 -13.07 3.55 4.22
C LYS A 35 -12.39 4.01 2.93
N GLN A 36 -11.06 3.98 2.91
CA GLN A 36 -10.25 4.37 1.76
C GLN A 36 -10.19 3.27 0.69
N MET A 37 -10.20 2.00 1.12
CA MET A 37 -10.18 0.78 0.30
C MET A 37 -9.11 0.78 -0.80
N LYS A 38 -7.99 1.46 -0.58
CA LYS A 38 -6.86 1.44 -1.51
C LYS A 38 -6.11 0.14 -1.34
N THR A 39 -5.66 -0.45 -2.44
CA THR A 39 -4.73 -1.57 -2.38
C THR A 39 -3.33 -1.05 -2.11
N VAL A 40 -2.63 -1.64 -1.13
CA VAL A 40 -1.27 -1.23 -0.76
C VAL A 40 -0.36 -2.45 -0.79
N GLY A 41 0.61 -2.46 -1.70
CA GLY A 41 1.74 -3.39 -1.71
C GLY A 41 3.00 -2.68 -1.23
N THR A 42 3.83 -3.37 -0.45
CA THR A 42 5.07 -2.78 0.10
C THR A 42 6.31 -3.48 -0.45
N ILE A 43 7.29 -2.67 -0.83
CA ILE A 43 8.63 -3.10 -1.21
C ILE A 43 9.61 -2.43 -0.26
N ALA A 44 10.52 -3.20 0.33
CA ALA A 44 11.57 -2.69 1.21
C ALA A 44 12.93 -3.25 0.77
N GLN A 45 13.89 -2.35 0.57
CA GLN A 45 15.26 -2.69 0.16
C GLN A 45 16.25 -2.22 1.22
N GLY A 46 17.11 -3.12 1.68
CA GLY A 46 18.22 -2.83 2.59
C GLY A 46 19.59 -3.09 1.94
N ILE A 47 20.66 -2.90 2.70
CA ILE A 47 22.03 -3.28 2.28
C ILE A 47 22.37 -4.72 2.70
N HIS A 48 21.98 -5.09 3.91
CA HIS A 48 22.20 -6.41 4.50
C HIS A 48 20.95 -7.28 4.40
N MET A 49 21.14 -8.60 4.37
CA MET A 49 20.05 -9.57 4.43
C MET A 49 19.41 -9.52 5.82
N PHE A 50 18.08 -9.56 5.90
CA PHE A 50 17.30 -9.60 7.16
C PHE A 50 17.61 -8.44 8.14
N SER A 51 17.90 -7.25 7.61
CA SER A 51 18.24 -6.07 8.41
C SER A 51 17.06 -5.14 8.65
N GLY A 52 15.85 -5.70 8.69
CA GLY A 52 14.61 -4.99 9.01
C GLY A 52 13.74 -4.61 7.81
N GLN A 53 13.95 -5.26 6.66
CA GLN A 53 13.03 -5.22 5.53
C GLN A 53 11.62 -5.68 5.95
N GLU A 54 11.53 -6.80 6.67
CA GLU A 54 10.28 -7.38 7.16
C GLU A 54 9.58 -6.47 8.18
N HIS A 55 10.35 -5.84 9.07
CA HIS A 55 9.82 -4.83 10.01
C HIS A 55 9.26 -3.62 9.26
N THR A 56 10.02 -3.10 8.29
CA THR A 56 9.57 -1.97 7.47
C THR A 56 8.29 -2.31 6.70
N ILE A 57 8.19 -3.51 6.15
CA ILE A 57 6.98 -3.98 5.45
C ILE A 57 5.80 -4.09 6.44
N THR A 58 6.04 -4.64 7.63
CA THR A 58 5.00 -4.77 8.66
C THR A 58 4.49 -3.41 9.12
N ASP A 59 5.36 -2.43 9.33
CA ASP A 59 4.97 -1.08 9.69
C ASP A 59 4.11 -0.41 8.61
N MET A 60 4.44 -0.64 7.33
CA MET A 60 3.65 -0.13 6.20
C MET A 60 2.30 -0.84 6.08
N ILE A 61 2.22 -2.15 6.37
CA ILE A 61 0.95 -2.88 6.45
C ILE A 61 0.08 -2.29 7.56
N ASN A 62 0.65 -2.08 8.75
CA ASN A 62 -0.05 -1.48 9.87
C ASN A 62 -0.58 -0.07 9.52
N HIS A 63 0.22 0.73 8.84
CA HIS A 63 -0.23 2.03 8.32
C HIS A 63 -1.40 1.88 7.34
N ALA A 64 -1.33 0.97 6.37
CA ALA A 64 -2.42 0.73 5.42
C ALA A 64 -3.72 0.32 6.12
N LEU A 65 -3.63 -0.55 7.13
CA LEU A 65 -4.78 -0.99 7.93
C LEU A 65 -5.41 0.18 8.71
N ILE A 66 -4.59 1.01 9.36
CA ILE A 66 -5.05 2.22 10.07
C ILE A 66 -5.77 3.17 9.10
N MET A 67 -5.23 3.32 7.90
CA MET A 67 -5.80 4.12 6.81
C MET A 67 -7.00 3.45 6.12
N GLN A 68 -7.59 2.39 6.70
CA GLN A 68 -8.76 1.69 6.15
C GLN A 68 -8.56 1.22 4.69
N SER A 69 -7.35 0.79 4.39
CA SER A 69 -6.92 0.28 3.09
C SER A 69 -6.67 -1.23 3.15
N VAL A 70 -6.49 -1.86 1.99
CA VAL A 70 -6.33 -3.31 1.84
C VAL A 70 -4.86 -3.62 1.52
N PRO A 71 -4.09 -4.19 2.45
CA PRO A 71 -2.75 -4.66 2.13
C PRO A 71 -2.82 -5.84 1.16
N VAL A 72 -1.92 -5.87 0.18
CA VAL A 72 -1.84 -6.91 -0.85
C VAL A 72 -0.44 -7.51 -0.84
N THR A 73 -0.37 -8.83 -0.94
CA THR A 73 0.87 -9.60 -1.04
C THR A 73 1.08 -10.13 -2.46
N GLY A 74 2.27 -10.64 -2.75
CA GLY A 74 2.56 -11.32 -4.02
C GLY A 74 2.22 -12.81 -3.96
N ASP A 75 2.61 -13.54 -5.01
CA ASP A 75 2.07 -14.89 -5.30
C ASP A 75 2.80 -16.05 -4.63
N MET A 76 4.04 -15.86 -4.17
CA MET A 76 4.91 -16.94 -3.72
C MET A 76 5.77 -16.53 -2.52
N TRP A 77 6.68 -17.41 -2.12
CA TRP A 77 7.65 -17.22 -1.04
C TRP A 77 8.49 -15.94 -1.19
N GLU A 78 8.63 -15.42 -2.41
CA GLU A 78 9.35 -14.18 -2.71
C GLU A 78 8.63 -12.92 -2.17
N SER A 79 7.35 -13.02 -1.77
CA SER A 79 6.53 -11.88 -1.34
C SER A 79 5.52 -12.21 -0.22
N TYR A 80 5.93 -12.93 0.83
CA TYR A 80 5.03 -13.37 1.91
C TYR A 80 4.15 -12.26 2.51
N ILE A 81 4.76 -11.16 2.95
CA ILE A 81 4.05 -9.98 3.48
C ILE A 81 4.27 -8.74 2.59
N GLY A 82 5.13 -8.86 1.59
CA GLY A 82 5.61 -7.80 0.70
C GLY A 82 6.97 -8.21 0.13
N THR A 83 7.57 -7.36 -0.70
CA THR A 83 8.85 -7.68 -1.35
C THR A 83 10.02 -7.16 -0.52
N GLY A 84 10.80 -8.06 0.05
CA GLY A 84 12.09 -7.75 0.67
C GLY A 84 13.22 -7.87 -0.34
N ALA A 85 14.14 -6.89 -0.36
CA ALA A 85 15.32 -6.89 -1.20
C ALA A 85 16.58 -6.47 -0.40
N TRP A 86 17.74 -6.84 -0.92
CA TRP A 86 19.02 -6.41 -0.37
C TRP A 86 20.07 -6.27 -1.48
N THR A 87 21.08 -5.45 -1.26
CA THR A 87 22.17 -5.19 -2.24
C THR A 87 23.40 -6.05 -2.01
N CYS A 88 23.27 -7.20 -1.35
CA CYS A 88 24.40 -8.12 -1.09
C CYS A 88 25.61 -7.44 -0.45
N ASN A 89 25.38 -6.55 0.52
CA ASN A 89 26.40 -5.72 1.18
C ASN A 89 27.12 -4.70 0.28
N GLN A 90 26.59 -4.40 -0.91
CA GLN A 90 27.09 -3.34 -1.78
C GLN A 90 26.41 -2.02 -1.45
N ASP A 91 27.20 -0.97 -1.23
CA ASP A 91 26.78 0.40 -0.93
C ASP A 91 26.68 1.28 -2.19
N ALA A 92 27.12 0.76 -3.34
CA ALA A 92 27.04 1.44 -4.62
C ALA A 92 25.60 1.76 -5.01
N ARG A 93 25.36 2.97 -5.55
CA ARG A 93 24.03 3.44 -5.96
C ARG A 93 23.35 2.53 -7.00
N ASN A 94 24.14 1.91 -7.88
CA ASN A 94 23.69 1.01 -8.93
C ASN A 94 23.89 -0.48 -8.58
N ALA A 95 23.99 -0.81 -7.27
CA ALA A 95 24.22 -2.18 -6.83
C ALA A 95 23.12 -3.14 -7.31
N MET A 96 21.85 -2.76 -7.21
CA MET A 96 20.73 -3.59 -7.67
C MET A 96 20.81 -3.89 -9.17
N ASP A 97 21.10 -2.88 -10.00
CA ASP A 97 21.23 -3.05 -11.45
C ASP A 97 22.38 -4.00 -11.78
N SER A 98 23.54 -3.77 -11.17
CA SER A 98 24.75 -4.57 -11.37
C SER A 98 24.56 -6.03 -10.93
N LEU A 99 23.84 -6.25 -9.83
CA LEU A 99 23.51 -7.58 -9.31
C LEU A 99 22.47 -8.29 -10.18
N TYR A 100 21.50 -7.54 -10.71
CA TYR A 100 20.51 -8.07 -11.63
C TYR A 100 21.14 -8.51 -12.96
N GLU A 101 22.04 -7.72 -13.53
CA GLU A 101 22.81 -8.07 -14.73
C GLU A 101 23.64 -9.34 -14.53
N LYS A 102 24.23 -9.50 -13.34
CA LYS A 102 24.98 -10.70 -12.93
C LYS A 102 24.10 -11.90 -12.62
N GLN A 103 22.77 -11.78 -12.74
CA GLN A 103 21.80 -12.81 -12.41
C GLN A 103 21.95 -13.31 -10.96
N GLU A 104 22.28 -12.41 -10.03
CA GLU A 104 22.28 -12.76 -8.61
C GLU A 104 20.85 -13.16 -8.20
N PHE A 105 20.73 -14.38 -7.68
CA PHE A 105 19.45 -15.04 -7.44
C PHE A 105 18.49 -14.20 -6.59
N SER A 106 18.99 -13.65 -5.47
CA SER A 106 18.14 -12.92 -4.53
C SER A 106 17.62 -11.60 -5.12
N VAL A 107 18.42 -10.92 -5.94
CA VAL A 107 18.01 -9.70 -6.66
C VAL A 107 17.04 -10.02 -7.80
N VAL A 108 17.28 -11.08 -8.57
CA VAL A 108 16.35 -11.52 -9.62
C VAL A 108 14.99 -11.90 -9.02
N ALA A 109 14.99 -12.64 -7.91
CA ALA A 109 13.78 -12.98 -7.16
C ALA A 109 13.07 -11.72 -6.63
N ALA A 110 13.81 -10.75 -6.08
CA ALA A 110 13.22 -9.50 -5.60
C ALA A 110 12.58 -8.66 -6.71
N VAL A 111 13.23 -8.53 -7.88
CA VAL A 111 12.67 -7.80 -9.03
C VAL A 111 11.42 -8.49 -9.56
N ARG A 112 11.44 -9.83 -9.68
CA ARG A 112 10.27 -10.62 -10.06
C ARG A 112 9.13 -10.43 -9.07
N SER A 113 9.42 -10.52 -7.78
CA SER A 113 8.49 -10.31 -6.67
C SER A 113 7.83 -8.94 -6.74
N ALA A 114 8.61 -7.86 -6.91
CA ALA A 114 8.10 -6.50 -7.05
C ALA A 114 7.14 -6.35 -8.25
N LYS A 115 7.49 -6.96 -9.39
CA LYS A 115 6.64 -6.95 -10.59
C LYS A 115 5.31 -7.67 -10.35
N LEU A 116 5.35 -8.84 -9.73
CA LEU A 116 4.14 -9.61 -9.42
C LEU A 116 3.27 -8.90 -8.38
N LEU A 117 3.87 -8.33 -7.34
CA LEU A 117 3.18 -7.53 -6.33
C LEU A 117 2.42 -6.37 -6.97
N GLY A 118 3.07 -5.61 -7.87
CA GLY A 118 2.42 -4.52 -8.59
C GLY A 118 1.21 -5.00 -9.41
N ARG A 119 1.34 -6.13 -10.10
CA ARG A 119 0.23 -6.75 -10.84
C ARG A 119 -0.93 -7.11 -9.90
N ARG A 120 -0.65 -7.74 -8.76
CA ARG A 120 -1.69 -8.14 -7.79
C ARG A 120 -2.37 -6.95 -7.14
N CYS A 121 -1.64 -5.87 -6.85
CA CYS A 121 -2.27 -4.64 -6.38
C CYS A 121 -3.29 -4.10 -7.39
N VAL A 122 -2.97 -4.09 -8.68
CA VAL A 122 -3.88 -3.60 -9.73
C VAL A 122 -5.09 -4.53 -9.88
N GLU A 123 -4.88 -5.84 -9.91
CA GLU A 123 -5.97 -6.82 -10.03
C GLU A 123 -6.92 -6.73 -8.82
N GLN A 124 -6.39 -6.61 -7.60
CA GLN A 124 -7.20 -6.40 -6.39
C GLN A 124 -7.93 -5.06 -6.41
N ALA A 125 -7.30 -4.00 -6.92
CA ALA A 125 -7.94 -2.69 -7.03
C ALA A 125 -9.12 -2.73 -8.01
N ASP A 126 -8.99 -3.46 -9.12
CA ASP A 126 -10.05 -3.66 -10.09
C ASP A 126 -11.22 -4.46 -9.49
N ILE A 127 -10.93 -5.53 -8.74
CA ILE A 127 -11.95 -6.30 -8.01
C ILE A 127 -12.70 -5.42 -7.01
N ILE A 128 -11.96 -4.66 -6.19
CA ILE A 128 -12.55 -3.75 -5.19
C ILE A 128 -13.41 -2.69 -5.88
N LEU A 129 -12.92 -2.08 -6.96
CA LEU A 129 -13.66 -1.07 -7.72
C LEU A 129 -14.99 -1.63 -8.25
N LYS A 130 -14.95 -2.79 -8.89
CA LYS A 130 -16.14 -3.47 -9.40
C LYS A 130 -17.09 -3.87 -8.27
N GLY A 131 -16.56 -4.36 -7.15
CA GLY A 131 -17.34 -4.69 -5.95
C GLY A 131 -18.05 -3.48 -5.35
N LEU A 132 -17.37 -2.33 -5.27
CA LEU A 132 -17.96 -1.06 -4.81
C LEU A 132 -19.09 -0.60 -5.74
N LEU A 133 -18.89 -0.67 -7.07
CA LEU A 133 -19.94 -0.32 -8.03
C LEU A 133 -21.16 -1.22 -7.91
N ALA A 134 -20.94 -2.54 -7.80
CA ALA A 134 -22.02 -3.52 -7.68
C ALA A 134 -22.77 -3.43 -6.34
N SER A 135 -22.10 -3.03 -5.26
CA SER A 135 -22.65 -2.98 -3.91
C SER A 135 -23.08 -1.58 -3.45
N ARG A 136 -23.24 -0.64 -4.39
CA ARG A 136 -23.48 0.79 -4.09
C ARG A 136 -24.69 1.01 -3.19
N GLU A 137 -25.84 0.43 -3.53
CA GLU A 137 -27.09 0.62 -2.79
C GLU A 137 -27.00 0.17 -1.32
N THR A 138 -26.20 -0.86 -1.06
CA THR A 138 -25.99 -1.40 0.29
C THR A 138 -24.96 -0.59 1.05
N LEU A 139 -23.78 -0.36 0.47
CA LEU A 139 -22.65 0.26 1.17
C LEU A 139 -22.81 1.78 1.34
N PHE A 140 -23.53 2.45 0.45
CA PHE A 140 -23.75 3.90 0.56
C PHE A 140 -24.59 4.29 1.78
N LYS A 141 -25.32 3.34 2.39
CA LYS A 141 -26.06 3.55 3.64
C LYS A 141 -25.14 3.79 4.84
N ASP A 142 -23.91 3.28 4.80
CA ASP A 142 -22.92 3.52 5.85
C ASP A 142 -22.06 4.74 5.50
N PRO A 143 -22.09 5.80 6.34
CA PRO A 143 -21.32 7.02 6.11
C PRO A 143 -19.81 6.80 5.94
N ALA A 144 -19.26 5.70 6.47
CA ALA A 144 -17.85 5.36 6.29
C ALA A 144 -17.45 5.20 4.82
N TYR A 145 -18.37 4.88 3.91
CA TYR A 145 -18.10 4.71 2.48
C TYR A 145 -18.39 5.97 1.65
N HIS A 146 -18.97 7.03 2.22
CA HIS A 146 -19.34 8.22 1.45
C HIS A 146 -18.14 8.86 0.77
N TRP A 147 -17.00 8.90 1.45
CA TRP A 147 -15.77 9.45 0.89
C TRP A 147 -15.33 8.73 -0.40
N ILE A 148 -15.32 7.39 -0.40
CA ILE A 148 -14.85 6.64 -1.56
C ILE A 148 -15.81 6.78 -2.75
N TYR A 149 -17.12 6.79 -2.51
CA TYR A 149 -18.10 7.05 -3.56
C TYR A 149 -17.99 8.47 -4.10
N SER A 150 -17.72 9.48 -3.26
CA SER A 150 -17.49 10.85 -3.73
C SER A 150 -16.31 10.97 -4.69
N ARG A 151 -15.25 10.16 -4.49
CA ARG A 151 -14.12 10.09 -5.41
C ARG A 151 -14.46 9.33 -6.69
N LEU A 152 -15.24 8.25 -6.57
CA LEU A 152 -15.65 7.45 -7.70
C LEU A 152 -16.53 8.25 -8.66
N ASP A 153 -17.50 9.00 -8.12
CA ASP A 153 -18.40 9.85 -8.89
C ASP A 153 -17.65 10.98 -9.61
N LYS A 154 -16.66 11.60 -8.95
CA LYS A 154 -15.76 12.57 -9.60
C LYS A 154 -14.98 11.97 -10.77
N LYS A 155 -14.46 10.74 -10.62
CA LYS A 155 -13.75 10.05 -11.71
C LYS A 155 -14.67 9.70 -12.87
N LEU A 156 -15.87 9.21 -12.59
CA LEU A 156 -16.84 8.84 -13.61
C LEU A 156 -17.43 10.05 -14.35
N SER A 157 -17.54 11.19 -13.67
CA SER A 157 -18.00 12.45 -14.29
C SER A 157 -16.91 13.18 -15.11
N GLY A 158 -15.66 12.71 -15.10
CA GLY A 158 -14.55 13.35 -15.79
C GLY A 158 -14.10 14.70 -15.19
N ALA A 159 -14.54 15.01 -13.96
CA ALA A 159 -14.16 16.25 -13.30
C ALA A 159 -12.67 16.23 -12.89
N PRO A 160 -11.92 17.34 -13.05
CA PRO A 160 -10.50 17.37 -12.73
C PRO A 160 -10.24 17.10 -11.23
N GLU A 161 -9.19 16.31 -10.93
CA GLU A 161 -8.69 16.13 -9.56
C GLU A 161 -8.06 17.47 -9.09
N ARG A 162 -8.46 17.96 -7.91
CA ARG A 162 -7.88 19.16 -7.27
C ARG A 162 -6.64 18.79 -6.48
#